data_AF-A0A9R0ZQ44-F1
#
_entry.id   AF-A0A9R0ZQ44-F1
#
_cell.length_a   1.000
_cell.length_b   1.000
_cell.length_c   1.000
_cell.angle_alpha   90.00
_cell.angle_beta   90.00
_cell.angle_gamma   90.00
#
_symmetry.space_group_name_H-M   'P 1'
#
loop_
_entity.id
_entity.type
_entity.pdbx_description
1 polymer ?
#
loop_
_entity_poly.entity_id
_entity_poly.type
_entity_poly.pdbx_seq_one_letter_code
_entity_poly.pdbx_strand_id
1 'polypeptide(L)'
;MGREGALEMFSLDGQHGSFALYHTSLKNSSQQWKLEKITQLPGQYHSICTMHAAEGFLFFRGAPGGIHVGNVDCYTMEVKTCEITKVCTKMENTFNPRRALPYFSFPPLLSEPTI
;
A
#
# COMPACT_ATOMS: atom_id res chain seq x y z
N MET A 1 -2.47 -7.44 14.36
CA MET A 1 -3.07 -6.86 15.58
C MET A 1 -2.16 -5.74 16.01
N GLY A 2 -2.68 -4.52 15.99
CA GLY A 2 -1.99 -3.35 16.55
C GLY A 2 -1.80 -3.54 18.05
N ARG A 3 -0.81 -2.86 18.62
CA ARG A 3 -0.59 -2.91 20.07
C ARG A 3 -1.83 -2.37 20.77
N GLU A 4 -2.39 -3.13 21.70
CA GLU A 4 -3.60 -2.78 22.41
C GLU A 4 -3.46 -1.39 23.07
N GLY A 5 -4.33 -0.44 22.71
CA GLY A 5 -4.32 0.92 23.23
C GLY A 5 -3.34 1.91 22.56
N ALA A 6 -2.74 1.56 21.42
CA ALA A 6 -1.94 2.49 20.60
C ALA A 6 -2.61 2.77 19.25
N LEU A 7 -2.63 4.03 18.84
CA LEU A 7 -3.03 4.43 17.49
C LEU A 7 -1.79 4.33 16.58
N GLU A 8 -1.91 3.62 15.46
CA GLU A 8 -0.84 3.46 14.47
C GLU A 8 -1.24 4.13 13.16
N MET A 9 -0.29 4.75 12.47
CA MET A 9 -0.50 5.46 11.22
C MET A 9 0.64 5.20 10.25
N PHE A 10 0.29 4.93 8.99
CA PHE A 10 1.22 4.82 7.88
C PHE A 10 1.06 6.05 6.98
N SER A 11 2.11 6.86 6.90
CA SER A 11 2.16 8.05 6.05
C SER A 11 3.03 7.78 4.83
N LEU A 12 2.53 8.13 3.65
CA LEU A 12 3.24 7.98 2.39
C LEU A 12 3.89 9.31 2.01
N ASP A 13 5.22 9.31 1.89
CA ASP A 13 5.98 10.48 1.45
C ASP A 13 6.76 10.15 0.16
N GLY A 14 6.92 11.16 -0.70
CA GLY A 14 7.58 11.04 -1.99
C GLY A 14 8.64 12.11 -2.17
N GLN A 15 9.89 11.69 -2.40
CA GLN A 15 11.00 12.58 -2.73
C GLN A 15 11.66 12.16 -4.03
N HIS A 16 11.67 13.06 -5.03
CA HIS A 16 12.32 12.87 -6.32
C HIS A 16 11.97 11.54 -7.04
N GLY A 17 10.72 11.08 -6.89
CA GLY A 17 10.23 9.83 -7.49
C GLY A 17 10.57 8.56 -6.71
N SER A 18 11.31 8.67 -5.60
CA SER A 18 11.39 7.63 -4.57
C SER A 18 10.27 7.84 -3.57
N PHE A 19 9.66 6.75 -3.09
CA PHE A 19 8.59 6.81 -2.12
C PHE A 19 8.91 5.98 -0.90
N ALA A 20 8.46 6.43 0.28
CA ALA A 20 8.65 5.73 1.53
C ALA A 20 7.37 5.77 2.38
N LEU A 21 7.15 4.67 3.11
CA LEU A 21 6.10 4.54 4.10
C LEU A 21 6.68 4.74 5.49
N TYR A 22 6.14 5.74 6.20
CA TYR A 22 6.48 6.08 7.57
C TYR A 22 5.44 5.48 8.50
N HIS A 23 5.87 4.50 9.30
CA HIS A 23 5.06 3.95 10.38
C HIS A 23 5.27 4.78 11.64
N THR A 24 4.19 5.38 12.15
CA THR A 24 4.18 6.16 13.38
C THR A 24 3.16 5.59 14.36
N SER A 25 3.46 5.68 15.66
CA SER A 25 2.57 5.25 16.73
C SER A 25 2.31 6.39 17.71
N LEU A 26 1.12 6.42 18.27
CA LEU A 26 0.70 7.31 19.34
C LEU A 26 0.14 6.45 20.48
N LYS A 27 0.79 6.49 21.64
CA LYS A 27 0.29 5.82 22.85
C LYS A 27 -0.63 6.76 23.60
N ASN A 28 -1.70 6.22 24.22
CA ASN A 28 -2.73 6.97 24.94
C ASN A 28 -2.22 7.98 26.01
N SER A 29 -0.96 7.88 26.46
CA SER A 29 -0.35 8.81 27.42
C SER A 29 0.61 9.83 26.80
N SER A 30 0.99 9.68 25.53
CA SER A 30 1.88 10.59 24.82
C SER A 30 1.06 11.48 23.88
N GLN A 31 1.25 12.80 23.92
CA GLN A 31 0.70 13.73 22.92
C GLN A 31 1.56 13.80 21.64
N GLN A 32 2.61 12.98 21.54
CA GLN A 32 3.58 13.03 20.46
C GLN A 32 3.60 11.71 19.69
N TRP A 33 3.56 11.81 18.37
CA TRP A 33 3.76 10.68 17.48
C TRP A 33 5.22 10.23 17.53
N LYS A 34 5.43 8.94 17.70
CA LYS A 34 6.75 8.31 17.63
C LYS A 34 6.92 7.65 16.27
N LEU A 35 8.04 7.92 15.60
CA LEU A 35 8.44 7.19 14.41
C LEU A 35 8.92 5.78 14.80
N GLU A 36 8.31 4.75 14.24
CA GLU A 36 8.65 3.34 14.51
C GLU A 36 9.49 2.72 13.40
N LYS A 37 9.14 2.94 12.14
CA LYS A 37 9.84 2.35 10.98
C LYS A 37 9.66 3.21 9.74
N ILE A 38 10.68 3.24 8.88
CA ILE A 38 10.59 3.74 7.51
C ILE A 38 10.82 2.56 6.57
N THR A 39 9.90 2.37 5.63
CA THR A 39 10.01 1.31 4.62
C THR A 39 10.05 1.94 3.23
N GLN A 40 11.16 1.73 2.53
CA GLN A 40 11.31 2.25 1.17
C GLN A 40 10.51 1.40 0.19
N LEU A 41 9.81 2.07 -0.73
CA LEU A 41 9.08 1.39 -1.78
C LEU A 41 10.05 0.98 -2.89
N PRO A 42 9.91 -0.22 -3.45
CA PRO A 42 10.81 -0.70 -4.49
C PRO A 42 10.53 0.04 -5.80
N GLY A 43 11.54 0.72 -6.34
CA GLY A 43 11.48 1.37 -7.66
C GLY A 43 11.32 2.89 -7.60
N GLN A 44 11.41 3.52 -8.78
CA GLN A 44 11.18 4.94 -8.97
C GLN A 44 9.85 5.13 -9.69
N TYR A 45 8.92 5.80 -9.04
CA TYR A 45 7.60 6.09 -9.57
C TYR A 45 7.41 7.59 -9.73
N HIS A 46 6.48 8.00 -10.57
CA HIS A 46 6.07 9.40 -10.62
C HIS A 46 4.92 9.67 -9.65
N SER A 47 4.05 8.67 -9.49
CA SER A 47 2.94 8.73 -8.55
C SER A 47 2.69 7.36 -7.93
N ILE A 48 2.22 7.38 -6.69
CA ILE A 48 1.76 6.22 -5.96
C ILE A 48 0.41 6.55 -5.31
N CYS A 49 -0.47 5.56 -5.25
CA CYS A 49 -1.76 5.69 -4.58
C CYS A 49 -2.02 4.49 -3.68
N THR A 50 -2.49 4.76 -2.46
CA THR A 50 -3.05 3.73 -1.57
C THR A 50 -4.42 3.36 -2.10
N MET A 51 -4.61 2.06 -2.32
CA MET A 51 -5.81 1.51 -2.95
C MET A 51 -6.79 0.99 -1.90
N HIS A 52 -6.28 0.24 -0.92
CA HIS A 52 -7.09 -0.39 0.13
C HIS A 52 -6.21 -0.79 1.33
N ALA A 53 -6.82 -0.98 2.50
CA ALA A 53 -6.24 -1.65 3.65
C ALA A 53 -7.25 -2.69 4.16
N ALA A 54 -6.87 -3.98 4.16
CA ALA A 54 -7.74 -5.08 4.58
C ALA A 54 -6.91 -6.23 5.16
N GLU A 55 -7.44 -6.94 6.15
CA GLU A 55 -6.89 -8.17 6.71
C GLU A 55 -5.41 -8.09 7.16
N GLY A 56 -4.96 -6.91 7.57
CA GLY A 56 -3.56 -6.69 7.97
C GLY A 56 -2.60 -6.42 6.82
N PHE A 57 -3.12 -6.12 5.63
CA PHE A 57 -2.35 -5.69 4.47
C PHE A 57 -2.76 -4.29 4.00
N LEU A 58 -1.77 -3.55 3.50
CA LEU A 58 -1.94 -2.30 2.76
C LEU A 58 -1.66 -2.58 1.28
N PHE A 59 -2.56 -2.15 0.41
CA PHE A 59 -2.46 -2.30 -1.04
C PHE A 59 -2.19 -0.94 -1.66
N PHE A 60 -1.19 -0.87 -2.51
CA PHE A 60 -0.83 0.36 -3.21
C PHE A 60 -0.33 0.08 -4.62
N ARG A 61 -0.38 1.14 -5.43
CA ARG A 61 -0.12 1.10 -6.87
C ARG A 61 0.87 2.20 -7.23
N GLY A 62 1.97 1.83 -7.87
CA GLY A 62 2.98 2.75 -8.42
C GLY A 62 2.86 2.89 -9.94
N ALA A 63 2.82 4.12 -10.44
CA ALA A 63 2.80 4.42 -11.88
C ALA A 63 4.09 5.17 -12.30
N PRO A 64 4.80 4.68 -13.33
CA PRO A 64 5.91 5.41 -13.93
C PRO A 64 5.40 6.68 -14.63
N GLY A 65 6.18 7.75 -14.60
CA GLY A 65 5.78 9.05 -15.14
C GLY A 65 5.80 9.09 -16.67
N GLY A 66 4.99 9.99 -17.24
CA GLY A 66 5.13 10.41 -18.64
C GLY A 66 4.44 9.53 -19.70
N ILE A 67 3.76 8.44 -19.34
CA ILE A 67 3.11 7.55 -20.31
C ILE A 67 1.62 7.37 -19.99
N HIS A 68 0.77 7.67 -20.98
CA HIS A 68 -0.70 7.62 -20.88
C HIS A 68 -1.24 6.19 -20.73
N VAL A 69 -0.51 5.20 -21.25
CA VAL A 69 -0.75 3.78 -21.04
C VAL A 69 0.57 3.16 -20.61
N GLY A 70 0.68 2.83 -19.33
CA GLY A 70 1.93 2.42 -18.72
C GLY A 70 1.80 1.09 -17.97
N ASN A 71 2.94 0.44 -17.79
CA ASN A 71 3.06 -0.65 -16.83
C ASN A 71 2.97 -0.09 -15.42
N VAL A 72 2.00 -0.57 -14.68
CA VAL A 72 1.71 -0.18 -13.32
C VAL A 72 2.07 -1.35 -12.42
N ASP A 73 2.83 -1.07 -11.37
CA ASP A 73 3.17 -2.07 -10.37
C ASP A 73 2.18 -2.02 -9.21
N CYS A 74 1.62 -3.18 -8.88
CA CYS A 74 0.75 -3.37 -7.73
C CYS A 74 1.53 -4.08 -6.62
N TYR A 75 1.35 -3.59 -5.41
CA TYR A 75 2.09 -4.04 -4.23
C TYR A 75 1.16 -4.27 -3.06
N THR A 76 1.57 -5.19 -2.20
CA THR A 76 1.04 -5.38 -0.86
C THR A 76 2.13 -5.09 0.16
N MET A 77 1.72 -4.58 1.32
CA MET A 77 2.57 -4.53 2.50
C MET A 77 1.86 -5.18 3.66
N GLU A 78 2.50 -6.15 4.32
CA GLU A 78 1.99 -6.68 5.58
C GLU A 78 2.21 -5.65 6.69
N VAL A 79 1.14 -5.23 7.36
CA VAL A 79 1.16 -4.16 8.37
C VAL A 79 2.09 -4.50 9.54
N LYS A 80 2.15 -5.78 9.96
CA LYS A 80 2.93 -6.23 11.12
C LYS A 80 4.44 -6.15 10.89
N THR A 81 4.88 -6.63 9.74
CA THR A 81 6.31 -6.76 9.39
C THR A 81 6.79 -5.54 8.62
N CYS A 82 5.86 -4.77 8.03
CA CYS A 82 6.12 -3.76 7.01
C CYS A 82 6.92 -4.32 5.83
N GLU A 83 6.75 -5.61 5.53
CA GLU A 83 7.36 -6.23 4.36
C GLU A 83 6.51 -5.95 3.12
N ILE A 84 7.16 -5.51 2.05
CA ILE A 84 6.52 -5.15 0.78
C ILE A 84 6.75 -6.26 -0.23
N THR A 85 5.67 -6.71 -0.87
CA THR A 85 5.70 -7.71 -1.92
C THR A 85 5.06 -7.14 -3.19
N LYS A 86 5.73 -7.34 -4.33
CA LYS A 86 5.14 -7.04 -5.64
C LYS A 86 4.14 -8.14 -5.99
N VAL A 87 2.88 -7.77 -6.18
CA VAL A 87 1.81 -8.70 -6.55
C VAL A 87 1.81 -8.94 -8.06
N CYS A 88 1.80 -7.86 -8.83
CA CYS A 88 1.80 -7.95 -10.30
C CYS A 88 2.23 -6.64 -10.96
N THR A 89 2.50 -6.73 -12.26
CA THR A 89 2.58 -5.58 -13.15
C THR A 89 1.44 -5.68 -14.15
N LYS A 90 0.67 -4.61 -14.31
CA LYS A 90 -0.45 -4.56 -15.26
C LYS A 90 -0.32 -3.35 -16.16
N MET A 91 -0.61 -3.52 -17.45
CA MET A 91 -0.76 -2.39 -18.37
C MET A 91 -2.07 -1.67 -18.11
N GLU A 92 -2.01 -0.37 -17.81
CA GLU A 92 -3.19 0.40 -17.47
C GLU A 92 -3.18 1.79 -18.13
N ASN A 93 -4.36 2.26 -18.51
CA ASN A 93 -4.55 3.63 -18.97
C ASN A 93 -4.63 4.57 -17.76
N THR A 94 -3.63 5.44 -17.61
CA THR A 94 -3.47 6.36 -16.47
C THR A 94 -4.29 7.65 -16.62
N PHE A 95 -4.99 7.87 -17.74
CA PHE A 95 -5.81 9.07 -18.03
C PHE A 95 -6.98 9.26 -17.06
N ASN A 96 -7.35 8.24 -16.28
CA ASN A 96 -8.42 8.34 -15.30
C ASN A 96 -8.13 7.47 -14.06
N PRO A 97 -7.37 7.98 -13.07
CA PRO A 97 -6.97 7.21 -11.88
C PRO A 97 -8.16 6.73 -11.03
N ARG A 98 -9.38 7.21 -11.31
CA ARG A 98 -10.62 6.83 -10.60
C ARG A 98 -11.44 5.73 -11.28
N ARG A 99 -11.12 5.30 -12.51
CA ARG A 99 -12.04 4.45 -13.31
C ARG A 99 -11.86 2.94 -13.19
N ALA A 100 -10.78 2.46 -12.60
CA ALA A 100 -10.66 1.05 -12.25
C ALA A 100 -9.74 0.90 -11.05
N LEU A 101 -10.28 1.01 -9.83
CA LEU A 101 -9.55 0.50 -8.69
C LEU A 101 -9.54 -1.03 -8.82
N PRO A 102 -8.38 -1.70 -9.00
CA PRO A 102 -8.33 -3.15 -8.91
C PRO A 102 -9.06 -3.61 -7.66
N TYR A 103 -9.95 -4.57 -7.85
CA TYR A 103 -10.68 -5.19 -6.75
C TYR A 103 -9.67 -5.98 -5.91
N PHE A 104 -9.23 -5.37 -4.81
CA PHE A 104 -8.37 -6.02 -3.82
C PHE A 104 -9.26 -6.50 -2.68
N SER A 105 -9.95 -7.61 -2.92
CA SER A 105 -10.50 -8.42 -1.85
C SER A 105 -9.91 -9.81 -1.94
N PHE A 106 -9.92 -10.52 -0.83
CA PHE A 106 -9.83 -11.96 -0.87
C PHE A 106 -11.11 -12.47 -1.54
N PRO A 107 -11.03 -13.48 -2.42
CA PRO A 107 -12.24 -14.13 -2.88
C PRO A 107 -13.03 -14.56 -1.63
N PRO A 108 -14.38 -14.47 -1.64
CA PRO A 108 -15.18 -15.16 -0.63
C PRO A 108 -14.64 -16.57 -0.52
N LEU A 109 -14.49 -17.11 0.70
CA LEU A 109 -14.12 -18.51 0.91
C LEU A 109 -14.94 -19.37 -0.06
N LEU A 110 -14.32 -19.77 -1.17
CA LEU A 110 -14.95 -20.64 -2.13
C LEU A 110 -15.11 -21.94 -1.35
N SER A 111 -16.35 -22.39 -1.22
CA SER A 111 -16.63 -23.73 -0.71
C SER A 111 -15.65 -24.69 -1.36
N GLU A 112 -15.10 -25.64 -0.60
CA GLU A 112 -14.32 -26.71 -1.22
C GLU A 112 -15.13 -27.27 -2.39
N PRO A 113 -14.53 -27.37 -3.59
CA PRO A 113 -15.24 -27.88 -4.75
C PRO A 113 -15.78 -29.26 -4.38
N THR A 114 -17.10 -29.38 -4.36
CA THR A 114 -17.76 -30.67 -4.12
C THR A 114 -17.55 -31.50 -5.39
N ILE A 115 -16.92 -32.67 -5.25
CA ILE A 115 -16.72 -33.64 -6.34
C ILE A 115 -18.05 -34.29 -6.70
#